data_AF-A0A957Z2U2-F1
#
_entry.id   AF-A0A957Z2U2-F1
#
_cell.length_a   1.000
_cell.length_b   1.000
_cell.length_c   1.000
_cell.angle_alpha   90.00
_cell.angle_beta   90.00
_cell.angle_gamma   90.00
#
_symmetry.space_group_name_H-M   'P 1'
#
loop_
_entity.id
_entity.type
_entity.pdbx_description
1 polymer ?
#
loop_
_entity_poly.entity_id
_entity_poly.type
_entity_poly.pdbx_seq_one_letter_code
_entity_poly.pdbx_strand_id
1 'polypeptide(L)'
;MSDMARTVGALLGLAVGDAVGTTVEFRARGTFAPVTEMNGGGPFKLPPGAWTDDTSMALCLGTSLINSQGFDPEDQMLRYVRWWHQGYMSSIGVCFDIGTTTAAALERFVVTGEPFSGSTDPMSAGNGSIM
;
A
#
# COMPACT_ATOMS: atom_id res chain seq x y z
N MET A 1 -4.58 -7.43 26.69
CA MET A 1 -3.89 -7.75 25.42
C MET A 1 -2.42 -7.47 25.60
N SER A 2 -1.55 -8.40 25.18
CA SER A 2 -0.10 -8.18 25.18
C SER A 2 0.28 -7.16 24.10
N ASP A 3 1.45 -6.53 24.26
CA ASP A 3 1.98 -5.60 23.25
C ASP A 3 2.14 -6.28 21.89
N MET A 4 2.63 -7.52 21.87
CA MET A 4 2.72 -8.34 20.66
C MET A 4 1.38 -8.51 19.95
N ALA A 5 0.28 -8.77 20.69
CA ALA A 5 -1.04 -8.92 20.10
C ALA A 5 -1.52 -7.61 19.45
N ARG A 6 -1.16 -6.46 20.01
CA ARG A 6 -1.49 -5.14 19.43
C ARG A 6 -0.69 -4.88 18.17
N THR A 7 0.61 -5.15 18.18
CA THR A 7 1.49 -4.95 17.02
C THR A 7 1.08 -5.85 15.85
N VAL A 8 0.86 -7.15 16.10
CA VAL A 8 0.39 -8.09 15.09
C VAL A 8 -1.00 -7.67 14.58
N GLY A 9 -1.89 -7.29 15.50
CA GLY A 9 -3.24 -6.83 15.15
C GLY A 9 -3.24 -5.56 14.30
N ALA A 10 -2.30 -4.64 14.50
CA ALA A 10 -2.18 -3.42 13.69
C ALA A 10 -1.82 -3.75 12.23
N LEU A 11 -0.80 -4.58 12.01
CA LEU A 11 -0.37 -4.93 10.66
C LEU A 11 -1.37 -5.84 9.93
N LEU A 12 -1.94 -6.83 10.63
CA LEU A 12 -3.01 -7.65 10.05
C LEU A 12 -4.29 -6.83 9.83
N GLY A 13 -4.61 -5.91 10.74
CA GLY A 13 -5.78 -5.04 10.65
C GLY A 13 -5.72 -4.10 9.46
N LEU A 14 -4.52 -3.57 9.13
CA LEU A 14 -4.26 -2.83 7.90
C LEU A 14 -4.65 -3.67 6.68
N ALA A 15 -4.06 -4.86 6.53
CA ALA A 15 -4.32 -5.73 5.38
C ALA A 15 -5.77 -6.22 5.29
N VAL A 16 -6.42 -6.48 6.42
CA VAL A 16 -7.84 -6.84 6.48
C VAL A 16 -8.72 -5.67 6.07
N GLY A 17 -8.43 -4.46 6.56
CA GLY A 17 -9.18 -3.25 6.22
C GLY A 17 -9.09 -2.91 4.74
N ASP A 18 -7.88 -2.97 4.19
CA ASP A 18 -7.57 -2.82 2.77
C ASP A 18 -8.38 -3.83 1.92
N ALA A 19 -8.20 -5.14 2.15
CA ALA A 19 -8.85 -6.19 1.36
C ALA A 19 -10.39 -6.16 1.42
N VAL A 20 -10.98 -5.71 2.54
CA VAL A 20 -12.43 -5.51 2.66
C VAL A 20 -12.85 -4.22 1.95
N GLY A 21 -12.12 -3.14 2.15
CA GLY A 21 -12.44 -1.79 1.66
C GLY A 21 -12.43 -1.68 0.14
N THR A 22 -11.45 -2.30 -0.53
CA THR A 22 -11.29 -2.26 -2.00
C THR A 22 -12.54 -2.78 -2.74
N THR A 23 -13.33 -3.66 -2.13
CA THR A 23 -14.60 -4.18 -2.67
C THR A 23 -15.55 -3.07 -3.15
N VAL A 24 -15.52 -1.92 -2.48
CA VAL A 24 -16.45 -0.80 -2.72
C VAL A 24 -15.72 0.50 -3.06
N GLU A 25 -14.47 0.40 -3.48
CA GLU A 25 -13.69 1.55 -3.88
C GLU A 25 -14.36 2.31 -5.04
N PHE A 26 -14.24 3.64 -5.02
CA PHE A 26 -14.88 4.57 -5.94
C PHE A 26 -16.42 4.52 -5.97
N ARG A 27 -17.05 3.82 -5.02
CA ARG A 27 -18.52 3.81 -4.87
C ARG A 27 -18.97 4.94 -3.96
N ALA A 28 -20.02 5.64 -4.38
CA ALA A 28 -20.65 6.62 -3.51
C ALA A 28 -21.31 5.91 -2.32
N ARG A 29 -21.19 6.51 -1.12
CA ARG A 29 -21.83 6.01 0.09
C ARG A 29 -23.33 5.78 -0.14
N GLY A 30 -23.83 4.62 0.29
CA GLY A 30 -25.25 4.24 0.16
C GLY A 30 -25.65 3.70 -1.22
N THR A 31 -24.71 3.55 -2.15
CA THR A 31 -24.97 2.98 -3.49
C THR A 31 -24.61 1.50 -3.64
N PHE A 32 -24.27 0.85 -2.54
CA PHE A 32 -23.90 -0.57 -2.47
C PHE A 32 -24.47 -1.19 -1.19
N ALA A 33 -24.71 -2.51 -1.22
CA ALA A 33 -25.15 -3.25 -0.05
C ALA A 33 -24.02 -3.29 1.01
N PRO A 34 -24.34 -3.30 2.31
CA PRO A 34 -23.32 -3.38 3.36
C PRO A 34 -22.33 -4.52 3.11
N VAL A 35 -21.04 -4.22 3.16
CA VAL A 35 -19.97 -5.22 3.06
C VAL A 35 -19.77 -5.82 4.45
N THR A 36 -20.14 -7.08 4.62
CA THR A 36 -20.01 -7.81 5.89
C THR A 36 -18.99 -8.94 5.84
N GLU A 37 -18.51 -9.28 4.65
CA GLU A 37 -17.63 -10.42 4.37
C GLU A 37 -16.51 -9.99 3.42
N MET A 38 -15.43 -10.78 3.39
CA MET A 38 -14.28 -10.56 2.51
C MET A 38 -14.54 -11.19 1.13
N ASN A 39 -15.29 -10.48 0.27
CA ASN A 39 -15.75 -11.02 -1.01
C ASN A 39 -14.83 -10.74 -2.21
N GLY A 40 -13.84 -9.85 -2.06
CA GLY A 40 -13.03 -9.36 -3.18
C GLY A 40 -13.86 -8.51 -4.17
N GLY A 41 -13.53 -8.58 -5.46
CA GLY A 41 -14.21 -7.80 -6.50
C GLY A 41 -13.63 -6.38 -6.63
N GLY A 42 -14.46 -5.37 -6.47
CA GLY A 42 -14.05 -3.97 -6.62
C GLY A 42 -13.65 -3.60 -8.07
N PRO A 43 -13.03 -2.43 -8.25
CA PRO A 43 -12.59 -1.95 -9.57
C PRO A 43 -11.55 -2.87 -10.23
N PHE A 44 -10.76 -3.60 -9.42
CA PHE A 44 -9.68 -4.47 -9.88
C PHE A 44 -10.06 -5.94 -10.03
N LYS A 45 -11.31 -6.33 -9.72
CA LYS A 45 -11.81 -7.71 -9.79
C LYS A 45 -10.95 -8.70 -8.97
N LEU A 46 -10.59 -8.29 -7.76
CA LEU A 46 -9.70 -9.04 -6.88
C LEU A 46 -10.33 -10.35 -6.39
N PRO A 47 -9.52 -11.41 -6.17
CA PRO A 47 -9.98 -12.56 -5.42
C PRO A 47 -10.26 -12.18 -3.95
N PRO A 48 -11.14 -12.90 -3.25
CA PRO A 48 -11.32 -12.77 -1.79
C PRO A 48 -9.98 -12.76 -1.04
N GLY A 49 -9.75 -11.71 -0.24
CA GLY A 49 -8.55 -11.56 0.60
C GLY A 49 -7.33 -10.97 -0.07
N ALA A 50 -7.39 -10.63 -1.36
CA ALA A 50 -6.36 -9.78 -1.96
C ALA A 50 -6.52 -8.32 -1.51
N TRP A 51 -5.39 -7.72 -1.15
CA TRP A 51 -5.18 -6.34 -0.68
C TRP A 51 -4.42 -5.52 -1.75
N THR A 52 -4.42 -4.19 -1.63
CA THR A 52 -3.95 -3.25 -2.67
C THR A 52 -2.55 -2.68 -2.41
N ASP A 53 -2.29 -1.48 -2.91
CA ASP A 53 -1.05 -0.73 -2.72
C ASP A 53 -0.76 -0.42 -1.25
N ASP A 54 -1.78 -0.13 -0.43
CA ASP A 54 -1.65 0.14 1.01
C ASP A 54 -0.82 -0.96 1.71
N THR A 55 -1.27 -2.20 1.60
CA THR A 55 -0.56 -3.34 2.21
C THR A 55 0.76 -3.62 1.50
N SER A 56 0.84 -3.44 0.18
CA SER A 56 2.09 -3.62 -0.57
C SER A 56 3.20 -2.70 -0.07
N MET A 57 2.87 -1.42 0.14
CA MET A 57 3.79 -0.40 0.65
C MET A 57 4.14 -0.65 2.11
N ALA A 58 3.17 -1.01 2.96
CA ALA A 58 3.43 -1.37 4.36
C ALA A 58 4.39 -2.56 4.49
N LEU A 59 4.23 -3.61 3.66
CA LEU A 59 5.13 -4.77 3.63
C LEU A 59 6.53 -4.40 3.16
N CYS A 60 6.64 -3.54 2.14
CA CYS A 60 7.92 -3.04 1.65
C CYS A 60 8.66 -2.25 2.74
N LEU A 61 7.96 -1.34 3.44
CA LEU A 61 8.52 -0.59 4.57
C LEU A 61 8.94 -1.52 5.71
N GLY A 62 8.08 -2.43 6.15
CA GLY A 62 8.39 -3.38 7.22
C GLY A 62 9.61 -4.24 6.90
N THR A 63 9.75 -4.65 5.63
CA THR A 63 10.91 -5.43 5.19
C THR A 63 12.19 -4.61 5.15
N SER A 64 12.11 -3.34 4.76
CA SER A 64 13.26 -2.43 4.83
C SER A 64 13.72 -2.23 6.28
N LEU A 65 12.79 -1.94 7.19
CA LEU A 65 13.08 -1.76 8.61
C LEU A 65 13.79 -2.97 9.23
N ILE A 66 13.35 -4.18 8.89
CA ILE A 66 13.96 -5.42 9.37
C ILE A 66 15.36 -5.62 8.79
N ASN A 67 15.51 -5.48 7.47
CA ASN A 67 16.77 -5.80 6.80
C ASN A 67 17.86 -4.75 7.07
N SER A 68 17.50 -3.47 7.12
CA SER A 68 18.41 -2.37 7.40
C SER A 68 18.66 -2.17 8.90
N GLN A 69 17.98 -2.94 9.77
CA GLN A 69 18.02 -2.77 11.24
C GLN A 69 17.73 -1.33 11.68
N GLY A 70 16.84 -0.65 10.96
CA GLY A 70 16.60 0.78 11.12
C GLY A 70 15.88 1.37 9.90
N PHE A 71 15.68 2.69 9.91
CA PHE A 71 15.05 3.39 8.79
C PHE A 71 16.09 3.73 7.72
N ASP A 72 15.92 3.14 6.54
CA ASP A 72 16.73 3.39 5.34
C ASP A 72 15.81 3.83 4.19
N PRO A 73 15.76 5.13 3.88
CA PRO A 73 14.84 5.65 2.87
C PRO A 73 15.22 5.21 1.46
N GLU A 74 16.49 4.88 1.19
CA GLU A 74 16.91 4.39 -0.13
C GLU A 74 16.47 2.94 -0.34
N ASP A 75 16.70 2.05 0.64
CA ASP A 75 16.22 0.66 0.57
C ASP A 75 14.68 0.60 0.51
N GLN A 76 13.98 1.46 1.25
CA GLN A 76 12.53 1.60 1.16
C GLN A 76 12.07 1.94 -0.27
N MET A 77 12.66 2.96 -0.89
CA MET A 77 12.31 3.39 -2.25
C MET A 77 12.66 2.31 -3.30
N LEU A 78 13.78 1.61 -3.16
CA LEU A 78 14.12 0.47 -4.02
C LEU A 78 13.09 -0.66 -3.94
N ARG A 79 12.54 -0.95 -2.75
CA ARG A 79 11.47 -1.94 -2.59
C ARG A 79 10.17 -1.49 -3.23
N TYR A 80 9.80 -0.22 -3.07
CA TYR A 80 8.63 0.34 -3.75
C TYR A 80 8.77 0.27 -5.27
N VAL A 81 9.96 0.56 -5.82
CA VAL A 81 10.24 0.39 -7.26
C VAL A 81 10.14 -1.08 -7.67
N ARG A 82 10.63 -2.03 -6.86
CA ARG A 82 10.46 -3.47 -7.13
C ARG A 82 8.99 -3.89 -7.11
N TRP A 83 8.19 -3.37 -6.17
CA TRP A 83 6.75 -3.58 -6.18
C TRP A 83 6.16 -3.02 -7.47
N TRP A 84 6.42 -1.75 -7.77
CA TRP A 84 5.89 -1.03 -8.93
C TRP A 84 6.20 -1.72 -10.27
N HIS A 85 7.44 -2.17 -10.48
CA HIS A 85 7.86 -2.77 -11.75
C HIS A 85 7.69 -4.29 -11.83
N GLN A 86 7.73 -5.01 -10.70
CA GLN A 86 7.83 -6.47 -10.69
C GLN A 86 6.72 -7.16 -9.90
N GLY A 87 5.81 -6.41 -9.27
CA GLY A 87 4.78 -6.97 -8.39
C GLY A 87 5.34 -7.58 -7.09
N TYR A 88 6.57 -7.21 -6.70
CA TYR A 88 7.14 -7.62 -5.41
C TYR A 88 6.22 -7.21 -4.27
N MET A 89 5.87 -8.14 -3.37
CA MET A 89 4.92 -7.88 -2.29
C MET A 89 3.55 -7.39 -2.78
N SER A 90 3.09 -7.88 -3.93
CA SER A 90 1.69 -7.75 -4.36
C SER A 90 0.88 -9.00 -4.00
N SER A 91 -0.39 -8.80 -3.64
CA SER A 91 -1.35 -9.88 -3.40
C SER A 91 -1.69 -10.70 -4.65
N ILE A 92 -1.50 -10.14 -5.84
CA ILE A 92 -1.83 -10.77 -7.13
C ILE A 92 -0.63 -10.86 -8.10
N GLY A 93 0.58 -10.58 -7.60
CA GLY A 93 1.83 -10.73 -8.36
C GLY A 93 2.13 -9.61 -9.38
N VAL A 94 1.36 -8.53 -9.40
CA VAL A 94 1.61 -7.32 -10.22
C VAL A 94 1.33 -6.06 -9.39
N CYS A 95 1.98 -4.93 -9.73
CA CYS A 95 1.56 -3.65 -9.17
C CYS A 95 0.23 -3.23 -9.80
N PHE A 96 -0.70 -2.79 -8.95
CA PHE A 96 -1.96 -2.17 -9.32
C PHE A 96 -2.33 -1.17 -8.21
N ASP A 97 -3.31 -0.31 -8.49
CA ASP A 97 -3.82 0.70 -7.56
C ASP A 97 -2.80 1.75 -7.06
N ILE A 98 -1.63 1.86 -7.70
CA ILE A 98 -0.65 2.88 -7.30
C ILE A 98 -1.21 4.29 -7.50
N GLY A 99 -1.26 5.06 -6.42
CA GLY A 99 -1.63 6.47 -6.46
C GLY A 99 -0.69 7.32 -7.34
N THR A 100 -1.24 8.34 -8.01
CA THR A 100 -0.48 9.21 -8.93
C THR A 100 0.69 9.92 -8.25
N THR A 101 0.51 10.40 -7.01
CA THR A 101 1.57 11.01 -6.21
C THR A 101 2.70 10.03 -5.92
N THR A 102 2.37 8.79 -5.57
CA THR A 102 3.35 7.73 -5.29
C THR A 102 4.11 7.39 -6.56
N ALA A 103 3.41 7.15 -7.68
CA ALA A 103 4.04 6.85 -8.96
C ALA A 103 5.03 7.95 -9.40
N ALA A 104 4.64 9.23 -9.27
CA ALA A 104 5.50 10.37 -9.59
C ALA A 104 6.75 10.43 -8.69
N ALA A 105 6.62 10.13 -7.40
CA ALA A 105 7.75 10.09 -6.47
C ALA A 105 8.72 8.94 -6.80
N LEU A 106 8.20 7.75 -7.15
CA LEU A 106 9.03 6.62 -7.57
C LEU A 106 9.74 6.89 -8.89
N GLU A 107 9.05 7.49 -9.86
CA GLU A 107 9.66 7.88 -11.14
C GLU A 107 10.80 8.87 -10.92
N ARG A 108 10.59 9.90 -10.08
CA ARG A 108 11.63 10.86 -9.73
C ARG A 108 12.82 10.17 -9.07
N PHE A 109 12.59 9.28 -8.11
CA PHE A 109 13.66 8.52 -7.45
C PHE A 109 14.46 7.67 -8.44
N VAL A 110 13.81 6.97 -9.37
CA VAL A 110 14.49 6.16 -10.40
C VAL A 110 15.43 7.02 -11.25
N VAL A 111 15.06 8.26 -11.53
CA VAL A 111 15.86 9.20 -12.34
C VAL A 111 16.97 9.86 -11.53
N THR A 112 16.71 10.28 -10.29
CA THR A 112 17.61 11.14 -9.52
C THR A 112 18.46 10.40 -8.51
N GLY A 113 18.02 9.22 -8.06
CA GLY A 113 18.55 8.51 -6.89
C GLY A 113 18.23 9.19 -5.55
N GLU A 114 17.41 10.26 -5.53
CA GLU A 114 17.09 10.98 -4.29
C GLU A 114 15.89 10.30 -3.59
N PRO A 115 16.05 9.76 -2.36
CA PRO A 115 15.03 8.93 -1.74
C PRO A 115 13.83 9.71 -1.16
N PHE A 116 13.98 10.99 -0.82
CA PHE A 116 12.90 11.90 -0.42
C PHE A 116 12.27 12.62 -1.63
N SER A 117 11.81 11.83 -2.60
CA SER A 117 11.34 12.31 -3.91
C SER A 117 9.88 12.79 -3.96
N GLY A 118 9.21 12.93 -2.81
CA GLY A 118 7.83 13.41 -2.72
C GLY A 118 7.62 14.84 -3.23
N SER A 119 6.39 15.13 -3.65
CA SER A 119 5.98 16.51 -4.00
C SER A 119 5.73 17.34 -2.73
N THR A 120 6.02 18.63 -2.80
CA THR A 120 5.66 19.61 -1.76
C THR A 120 4.38 20.38 -2.10
N ASP A 121 3.73 20.08 -3.23
CA ASP A 121 2.48 20.72 -3.65
C ASP A 121 1.34 20.33 -2.70
N PRO A 122 0.55 21.28 -2.16
CA PRO A 122 -0.61 20.98 -1.30
C PRO A 122 -1.62 20.00 -1.92
N MET A 123 -1.75 19.97 -3.25
CA MET A 123 -2.64 19.06 -3.96
C MET A 123 -2.14 17.61 -4.01
N SER A 124 -0.91 17.36 -3.53
CA SER A 124 -0.35 16.01 -3.40
C SER A 124 -0.61 15.36 -2.03
N ALA A 125 -1.39 16.00 -1.16
CA ALA A 125 -1.76 15.52 0.17
C ALA A 125 -2.78 14.36 0.12
N GLY A 126 -2.35 13.22 -0.44
CA GLY A 126 -3.11 11.97 -0.48
C GLY A 126 -2.96 11.11 0.78
N ASN A 127 -3.57 9.93 0.75
CA ASN A 127 -3.55 8.95 1.83
C ASN A 127 -2.29 8.06 1.85
N GLY A 128 -1.51 7.97 0.77
CA GLY A 128 -0.48 6.93 0.61
C GLY A 128 0.65 6.88 1.66
N SER A 129 0.79 7.87 2.55
CA SER A 129 1.76 7.85 3.65
C SER A 129 1.17 7.48 5.01
N ILE A 130 -0.17 7.45 5.15
CA ILE A 130 -0.87 7.12 6.40
C ILE A 130 -1.51 5.72 6.38
N MET A 131 -1.67 5.15 5.19
CA MET A 131 -2.08 3.76 5.03
C MET A 131 -0.90 2.86 5.41
#